data_AF-A0A953MN79-F1
#
_entry.id   AF-A0A953MN79-F1
#
_cell.length_a   1.000
_cell.length_b   1.000
_cell.length_c   1.000
_cell.angle_alpha   90.00
_cell.angle_beta   90.00
_cell.angle_gamma   90.00
#
_symmetry.space_group_name_H-M   'P 1'
#
loop_
_entity.id
_entity.type
_entity.pdbx_description
1 polymer ?
#
loop_
_entity_poly.entity_id
_entity_poly.type
_entity_poly.pdbx_seq_one_letter_code
_entity_poly.pdbx_strand_id
1 'polypeptide(L)'
;MILTKSNLAAVDVDYLLRERIKSKGIDSFLLIVPTNRKSRAVKKEIISSAPGQTSGRINIETIGTYSTKIVFEDITARGRILSEAASAVLLKQAFDITELKYFSNYKNGVPYGTVERIENVINEYKKHGITPGLLREELKKLEGSEKIKGEDIAEVFDVYQKKISELKVMEMGDIYNAVNSLNDDEFQKKFKGLYPNVNLIIINGFDEFTSPEIEIIDKISAIPNVNQYIGFDYYSGNYSIFSHLDDCYNKLRKKGFKEVQDISPFMLNEFNRVVREELFDKKNNHTEQIDRITVM
;
A
#
# COMPACT_ATOMS: atom_id res chain seq x y z
N MET A 1 -10.34 1.09 -13.12
CA MET A 1 -11.60 0.43 -12.69
C MET A 1 -11.91 0.79 -11.25
N ILE A 2 -13.13 0.55 -10.77
CA ILE A 2 -13.46 0.70 -9.34
C ILE A 2 -13.76 -0.67 -8.72
N LEU A 3 -13.19 -0.92 -7.54
CA LEU A 3 -13.47 -2.09 -6.72
C LEU A 3 -14.21 -1.70 -5.43
N THR A 4 -15.22 -2.47 -5.03
CA THR A 4 -15.96 -2.28 -3.78
C THR A 4 -16.59 -3.60 -3.31
N LYS A 5 -16.94 -3.71 -2.02
CA LYS A 5 -17.76 -4.80 -1.50
C LYS A 5 -19.26 -4.50 -1.54
N SER A 6 -19.64 -3.24 -1.81
CA SER A 6 -21.03 -2.84 -1.96
C SER A 6 -21.63 -3.45 -3.23
N ASN A 7 -22.90 -3.86 -3.17
CA ASN A 7 -23.63 -4.37 -4.34
C ASN A 7 -24.15 -3.19 -5.19
N LEU A 8 -23.26 -2.54 -5.93
CA LEU A 8 -23.58 -1.47 -6.87
C LEU A 8 -23.20 -1.89 -8.29
N ALA A 9 -23.95 -1.43 -9.29
CA ALA A 9 -23.63 -1.70 -10.70
C ALA A 9 -22.59 -0.72 -11.25
N ALA A 10 -22.74 0.57 -10.92
CA ALA A 10 -21.90 1.66 -11.42
C ALA A 10 -21.72 2.76 -10.36
N VAL A 11 -20.64 3.53 -10.46
CA VAL A 11 -20.35 4.66 -9.58
C VAL A 11 -19.50 5.72 -10.29
N ASP A 12 -19.77 7.00 -10.01
CA ASP A 12 -18.88 8.13 -10.33
C ASP A 12 -18.24 8.61 -9.02
N VAL A 13 -17.05 8.11 -8.72
CA VAL A 13 -16.33 8.43 -7.47
C VAL A 13 -15.93 9.90 -7.43
N ASP A 14 -15.59 10.47 -8.59
CA ASP A 14 -15.21 11.88 -8.67
C ASP A 14 -16.41 12.80 -8.38
N TYR A 15 -17.60 12.44 -8.85
CA TYR A 15 -18.84 13.14 -8.54
C TYR A 15 -19.17 13.07 -7.05
N LEU A 16 -19.09 11.87 -6.46
CA LEU A 16 -19.30 11.70 -5.02
C LEU A 16 -18.37 12.63 -4.21
N LEU A 17 -17.08 12.68 -4.58
CA LEU A 17 -16.11 13.54 -3.92
C LEU A 17 -16.43 15.04 -4.12
N ARG A 18 -16.72 15.46 -5.36
CA ARG A 18 -17.08 16.86 -5.67
C ARG A 18 -18.32 17.32 -4.91
N GLU A 19 -19.36 16.49 -4.84
CA GLU A 19 -20.58 16.82 -4.11
C GLU A 19 -20.32 17.00 -2.62
N ARG A 20 -19.49 16.15 -2.00
CA ARG A 20 -19.10 16.30 -0.58
C ARG A 20 -18.31 17.58 -0.33
N ILE A 21 -17.40 17.91 -1.24
CA ILE A 21 -16.61 19.16 -1.15
C ILE A 21 -17.53 20.39 -1.26
N LYS A 22 -18.49 20.39 -2.19
CA LYS A 22 -19.43 21.52 -2.40
C LYS A 22 -20.44 21.67 -1.26
N SER A 23 -20.94 20.56 -0.71
CA SER A 23 -21.99 20.52 0.32
C SER A 23 -21.49 20.74 1.76
N LYS A 24 -20.25 21.21 1.95
CA LYS A 24 -19.59 21.40 3.26
C LYS A 24 -19.38 20.10 4.08
N GLY A 25 -19.48 18.93 3.45
CA GLY A 25 -19.21 17.62 4.06
C GLY A 25 -17.75 17.17 3.93
N ILE A 26 -16.78 18.08 4.09
CA ILE A 26 -15.36 17.80 3.84
C ILE A 26 -14.78 16.80 4.85
N ASP A 27 -15.30 16.79 6.07
CA ASP A 27 -14.92 15.86 7.13
C ASP A 27 -15.62 14.50 7.04
N SER A 28 -16.61 14.37 6.14
CA SER A 28 -17.42 13.15 6.01
C SER A 28 -16.83 12.09 5.08
N PHE A 29 -15.68 12.37 4.47
CA PHE A 29 -14.95 11.39 3.67
C PHE A 29 -13.50 11.27 4.14
N LEU A 30 -12.87 10.14 3.84
CA LEU A 30 -11.44 9.89 3.97
C LEU A 30 -10.89 9.47 2.61
N LEU A 31 -9.90 10.21 2.13
CA LEU A 31 -9.18 9.87 0.91
C LEU A 31 -7.82 9.26 1.27
N ILE A 32 -7.58 8.04 0.79
CA ILE A 32 -6.29 7.36 0.91
C ILE A 32 -5.57 7.43 -0.43
N VAL A 33 -4.35 7.94 -0.44
CA VAL A 33 -3.52 8.14 -1.63
C VAL A 33 -2.12 7.52 -1.45
N PRO A 34 -1.35 7.26 -2.51
CA PRO A 34 -0.11 6.47 -2.38
C PRO A 34 1.00 7.19 -1.64
N THR A 35 1.10 8.52 -1.82
CA THR A 35 2.24 9.28 -1.31
C THR A 35 1.83 10.54 -0.57
N ASN A 36 2.66 10.95 0.38
CA ASN A 36 2.52 12.25 1.06
C ASN A 36 2.55 13.43 0.08
N ARG A 37 3.28 13.31 -1.04
CA ARG A 37 3.28 14.30 -2.12
C ARG A 37 1.90 14.42 -2.76
N LYS A 38 1.27 13.28 -3.11
CA LYS A 38 -0.10 13.27 -3.65
C LYS A 38 -1.11 13.79 -2.63
N SER A 39 -0.97 13.43 -1.35
CA SER A 39 -1.82 13.94 -0.27
C SER A 39 -1.80 15.48 -0.21
N ARG A 40 -0.60 16.09 -0.25
CA ARG A 40 -0.45 17.55 -0.28
C ARG A 40 -1.04 18.17 -1.55
N ALA A 41 -0.83 17.56 -2.71
CA ALA A 41 -1.39 18.03 -3.98
C ALA A 41 -2.92 18.05 -3.97
N VAL A 42 -3.54 16.92 -3.61
CA VAL A 42 -5.00 16.80 -3.55
C VAL A 42 -5.60 17.71 -2.48
N LYS A 43 -4.91 17.88 -1.34
CA LYS A 43 -5.34 18.86 -0.32
C LYS A 43 -5.39 20.28 -0.88
N LYS A 44 -4.39 20.68 -1.67
CA LYS A 44 -4.36 21.99 -2.33
C LYS A 44 -5.49 22.13 -3.36
N GLU A 45 -5.78 21.09 -4.13
CA GLU A 45 -6.89 21.05 -5.09
C GLU A 45 -8.25 21.24 -4.40
N ILE A 46 -8.49 20.55 -3.29
CA ILE A 46 -9.73 20.67 -2.49
C ILE A 46 -9.88 22.09 -1.94
N ILE A 47 -8.81 22.64 -1.34
CA ILE A 47 -8.83 24.01 -0.80
C ILE A 47 -9.12 25.02 -1.91
N SER A 48 -8.51 24.85 -3.08
CA SER A 48 -8.71 25.75 -4.23
C SER A 48 -10.13 25.67 -4.80
N SER A 49 -10.78 24.50 -4.66
CA SER A 49 -12.14 24.25 -5.16
C SER A 49 -13.24 24.68 -4.18
N ALA A 50 -12.89 25.11 -2.97
CA ALA A 50 -13.83 25.56 -1.93
C ALA A 50 -13.47 26.97 -1.38
N PRO A 51 -13.41 28.01 -2.23
CA PRO A 51 -13.01 29.35 -1.81
C PRO A 51 -13.99 29.96 -0.80
N GLY A 52 -13.46 30.59 0.27
CA GLY A 52 -14.25 31.30 1.27
C GLY A 52 -14.97 30.40 2.28
N GLN A 53 -14.77 29.09 2.25
CA GLN A 53 -15.28 28.16 3.26
C GLN A 53 -14.23 27.95 4.35
N THR A 54 -14.65 27.97 5.62
CA THR A 54 -13.83 27.40 6.71
C THR A 54 -13.69 25.91 6.43
N SER A 55 -12.55 25.50 5.87
CA SER A 55 -12.26 24.10 5.63
C SER A 55 -12.22 23.40 6.99
N GLY A 56 -13.21 22.54 7.26
CA GLY A 56 -13.11 21.54 8.32
C GLY A 56 -11.87 20.66 8.11
N ARG A 57 -11.64 19.72 9.02
CA ARG A 57 -10.52 18.78 8.88
C ARG A 57 -10.66 17.99 7.58
N ILE A 58 -9.76 18.23 6.63
CA ILE A 58 -9.66 17.46 5.37
C ILE A 58 -8.94 16.15 5.68
N ASN A 59 -9.65 15.02 5.61
CA ASN A 59 -9.07 13.70 5.88
C ASN A 59 -8.44 13.14 4.60
N ILE A 60 -7.14 13.38 4.41
CA ILE A 60 -6.35 12.77 3.34
C ILE A 60 -5.11 12.14 3.94
N GLU A 61 -4.94 10.85 3.71
CA GLU A 61 -3.88 10.03 4.32
C GLU A 61 -3.19 9.18 3.24
N THR A 62 -2.01 8.64 3.55
CA THR A 62 -1.53 7.43 2.89
C THR A 62 -1.90 6.22 3.73
N ILE A 63 -1.75 5.00 3.20
CA ILE A 63 -1.95 3.79 4.02
C ILE A 63 -0.99 3.84 5.23
N GLY A 64 0.26 4.25 5.02
CA GLY A 64 1.23 4.49 6.09
C GLY A 64 0.75 5.46 7.17
N THR A 65 0.29 6.66 6.80
CA THR A 65 -0.14 7.66 7.79
C THR A 65 -1.46 7.27 8.46
N TYR A 66 -2.38 6.64 7.72
CA TYR A 66 -3.62 6.08 8.25
C TYR A 66 -3.32 5.02 9.30
N SER A 67 -2.52 4.00 8.97
CA SER A 67 -2.18 2.89 9.87
C SER A 67 -1.44 3.37 11.11
N THR A 68 -0.51 4.33 10.95
CA THR A 68 0.18 4.97 12.08
C THR A 68 -0.82 5.59 13.06
N LYS A 69 -1.82 6.32 12.56
CA LYS A 69 -2.85 6.94 13.41
C LYS A 69 -3.70 5.90 14.13
N ILE A 70 -4.09 4.81 13.46
CA ILE A 70 -4.85 3.71 14.08
C ILE A 70 -4.05 3.09 15.23
N VAL A 71 -2.76 2.79 15.02
CA VAL A 71 -1.91 2.16 16.04
C VAL A 71 -1.74 3.08 17.26
N PHE A 72 -1.33 4.32 17.03
CA PHE A 72 -0.90 5.19 18.13
C PHE A 72 -1.97 6.11 18.69
N GLU A 73 -3.11 6.26 18.02
CA GLU A 73 -4.20 7.19 18.36
C GLU A 73 -3.76 8.67 18.43
N ASP A 74 -2.52 8.99 18.03
CA ASP A 74 -1.94 10.34 18.07
C ASP A 74 -0.99 10.57 16.88
N ILE A 75 -1.04 11.79 16.33
CA ILE A 75 -0.15 12.33 15.30
C ILE A 75 1.28 12.56 15.82
N THR A 76 1.48 12.72 17.15
CA THR A 76 2.82 12.96 17.73
C THR A 76 3.70 11.71 17.79
N ALA A 77 3.18 10.54 17.39
CA ALA A 77 3.87 9.26 17.46
C ALA A 77 5.11 9.11 16.54
N ARG A 78 5.57 10.18 15.88
CA ARG A 78 6.80 10.19 15.07
C ARG A 78 8.02 9.71 15.85
N GLY A 79 8.09 9.97 17.16
CA GLY A 79 9.19 9.48 18.01
C GLY A 79 9.19 7.96 18.23
N ARG A 80 8.11 7.27 17.83
CA ARG A 80 7.98 5.80 17.89
C ARG A 80 8.18 5.14 16.53
N ILE A 81 8.43 5.91 15.46
CA ILE A 81 8.74 5.36 14.14
C ILE A 81 10.25 5.33 13.99
N LEU A 82 10.78 4.14 13.67
CA LEU A 82 12.20 3.96 13.44
C LEU A 82 12.62 4.61 12.12
N SER A 83 13.64 5.47 12.15
CA SER A 83 14.24 6.03 10.95
C SER A 83 15.16 5.02 10.27
N GLU A 84 15.29 5.08 8.95
CA GLU A 84 16.20 4.24 8.14
C GLU A 84 17.65 4.22 8.69
N ALA A 85 18.21 5.38 9.03
CA ALA A 85 19.55 5.44 9.61
C ALA A 85 19.66 4.70 10.96
N ALA A 86 18.61 4.75 11.79
CA ALA A 86 18.56 4.02 13.05
C ALA A 86 18.33 2.52 12.84
N SER A 87 17.51 2.14 11.86
CA SER A 87 17.32 0.76 11.41
C SER A 87 18.66 0.12 11.01
N ALA A 88 19.41 0.77 10.12
CA ALA A 88 20.73 0.30 9.69
C ALA A 88 21.71 0.11 10.87
N VAL A 89 21.71 1.01 11.85
CA VAL A 89 22.54 0.90 13.06
C VAL A 89 22.11 -0.29 13.92
N LEU A 90 20.81 -0.43 14.19
CA LEU A 90 20.27 -1.53 15.00
C LEU A 90 20.47 -2.90 14.32
N LEU A 91 20.32 -2.95 13.00
CA LEU A 91 20.56 -4.16 12.21
C LEU A 91 22.03 -4.53 12.23
N LYS A 92 22.95 -3.56 12.09
CA LYS A 92 24.39 -3.81 12.25
C LYS A 92 24.71 -4.37 13.64
N GLN A 93 24.12 -3.79 14.69
CA GLN A 93 24.30 -4.33 16.04
C GLN A 93 23.74 -5.75 16.18
N ALA A 94 22.65 -6.10 15.48
CA ALA A 94 22.13 -7.45 15.46
C ALA A 94 23.14 -8.42 14.79
N PHE A 95 23.71 -8.02 13.65
CA PHE A 95 24.80 -8.78 13.01
C PHE A 95 25.99 -9.04 13.93
N ASP A 96 26.41 -8.03 14.69
CA ASP A 96 27.61 -8.12 15.53
C ASP A 96 27.44 -9.07 16.73
N ILE A 97 26.20 -9.33 17.17
CA ILE A 97 25.91 -10.22 18.31
C ILE A 97 25.35 -11.58 17.92
N THR A 98 24.95 -11.76 16.67
CA THR A 98 24.46 -13.05 16.16
C THR A 98 25.63 -13.94 15.76
N GLU A 99 25.60 -15.21 16.17
CA GLU A 99 26.55 -16.21 15.67
C GLU A 99 26.14 -16.69 14.27
N LEU A 100 26.88 -16.24 13.25
CA LEU A 100 26.56 -16.46 11.84
C LEU A 100 27.37 -17.61 11.25
N LYS A 101 26.72 -18.46 10.45
CA LYS A 101 27.38 -19.58 9.76
C LYS A 101 27.78 -19.19 8.34
N TYR A 102 26.85 -18.68 7.54
CA TYR A 102 27.06 -18.26 6.16
C TYR A 102 27.88 -16.97 6.09
N PHE A 103 27.58 -16.01 6.97
CA PHE A 103 28.26 -14.72 7.04
C PHE A 103 29.50 -14.72 7.95
N SER A 104 29.94 -15.90 8.40
CA SER A 104 31.09 -16.10 9.31
C SER A 104 32.41 -15.47 8.86
N ASN A 105 32.60 -15.28 7.54
CA ASN A 105 33.82 -14.68 6.98
C ASN A 105 33.97 -13.18 7.29
N TYR A 106 32.93 -12.51 7.75
CA TYR A 106 32.99 -11.09 8.13
C TYR A 106 33.57 -10.91 9.54
N LYS A 107 34.90 -11.11 9.68
CA LYS A 107 35.63 -11.03 10.96
C LYS A 107 35.68 -9.62 11.57
N ASN A 108 35.56 -8.57 10.76
CA ASN A 108 35.65 -7.16 11.18
C ASN A 108 34.29 -6.46 11.14
N GLY A 109 33.21 -7.21 11.34
CA GLY A 109 31.84 -6.76 11.17
C GLY A 109 31.39 -6.80 9.70
N VAL A 110 30.08 -6.78 9.52
CA VAL A 110 29.45 -6.91 8.19
C VAL A 110 29.56 -5.58 7.42
N PRO A 111 29.99 -5.59 6.14
CA PRO A 111 30.06 -4.39 5.32
C PRO A 111 28.70 -3.69 5.20
N TYR A 112 28.71 -2.35 5.16
CA TYR A 112 27.48 -1.56 5.08
C TYR A 112 26.55 -1.98 3.94
N GLY A 113 27.09 -2.20 2.73
CA GLY A 113 26.28 -2.64 1.59
C GLY A 113 25.64 -4.03 1.77
N THR A 114 26.21 -4.88 2.63
CA THR A 114 25.58 -6.17 2.99
C THR A 114 24.45 -5.94 3.99
N VAL A 115 24.65 -5.09 5.00
CA VAL A 115 23.60 -4.71 5.96
C VAL A 115 22.40 -4.12 5.24
N GLU A 116 22.62 -3.18 4.32
CA GLU A 116 21.55 -2.54 3.51
C GLU A 116 20.79 -3.56 2.64
N ARG A 117 21.48 -4.53 2.04
CA ARG A 117 20.81 -5.60 1.29
C ARG A 117 19.93 -6.48 2.18
N ILE A 118 20.41 -6.82 3.36
CA ILE A 118 19.63 -7.64 4.30
C ILE A 118 18.47 -6.85 4.91
N GLU A 119 18.65 -5.56 5.17
CA GLU A 119 17.55 -4.65 5.56
C GLU A 119 16.44 -4.66 4.51
N ASN A 120 16.79 -4.53 3.23
CA ASN A 120 15.81 -4.60 2.13
C ASN A 120 15.09 -5.95 2.07
N VAL A 121 15.80 -7.06 2.30
CA VAL A 121 15.19 -8.40 2.36
C VAL A 121 14.24 -8.53 3.55
N ILE A 122 14.62 -8.06 4.74
CA ILE A 122 13.77 -8.06 5.93
C ILE A 122 12.54 -7.19 5.70
N ASN A 123 12.69 -6.01 5.12
CA ASN A 123 11.59 -5.13 4.77
C ASN A 123 10.63 -5.80 3.78
N GLU A 124 11.16 -6.51 2.79
CA GLU A 124 10.35 -7.28 1.84
C GLU A 124 9.60 -8.42 2.55
N TYR A 125 10.25 -9.15 3.46
CA TYR A 125 9.57 -10.13 4.31
C TYR A 125 8.43 -9.52 5.12
N LYS A 126 8.66 -8.36 5.76
CA LYS A 126 7.61 -7.64 6.49
C LYS A 126 6.46 -7.22 5.57
N LYS A 127 6.73 -6.79 4.33
CA LYS A 127 5.69 -6.49 3.32
C LYS A 127 4.87 -7.70 2.88
N HIS A 128 5.35 -8.92 3.12
CA HIS A 128 4.58 -10.16 2.89
C HIS A 128 4.04 -10.77 4.19
N GLY A 129 4.17 -10.07 5.33
CA GLY A 129 3.75 -10.57 6.64
C GLY A 129 4.62 -11.73 7.16
N ILE A 130 5.81 -11.92 6.60
CA ILE A 130 6.72 -12.99 6.98
C ILE A 130 7.48 -12.58 8.25
N THR A 131 7.30 -13.39 9.30
CA THR A 131 8.02 -13.24 10.57
C THR A 131 9.29 -14.12 10.59
N PRO A 132 10.24 -13.90 11.51
CA PRO A 132 11.40 -14.79 11.66
C PRO A 132 10.99 -16.26 11.86
N GLY A 133 9.90 -16.51 12.60
CA GLY A 133 9.35 -17.85 12.80
C GLY A 133 8.84 -18.48 11.49
N LEU A 134 8.02 -17.75 10.73
CA LEU A 134 7.53 -18.23 9.43
C LEU A 134 8.66 -18.47 8.44
N LEU A 135 9.67 -17.60 8.42
CA LEU A 135 10.85 -17.76 7.59
C LEU A 135 11.58 -19.07 7.94
N ARG A 136 11.81 -19.36 9.23
CA ARG A 136 12.44 -20.62 9.68
C ARG A 136 11.64 -21.86 9.25
N GLU A 137 10.31 -21.80 9.25
CA GLU A 137 9.47 -22.90 8.76
C GLU A 137 9.62 -23.12 7.25
N GLU A 138 9.62 -22.05 6.46
CA GLU A 138 9.83 -22.15 5.01
C GLU A 138 11.24 -22.67 4.66
N LEU A 139 12.26 -22.28 5.42
CA LEU A 139 13.64 -22.74 5.24
C LEU A 139 13.84 -24.24 5.46
N LYS A 140 12.92 -24.93 6.16
CA LYS A 140 12.97 -26.40 6.28
C LYS A 140 12.85 -27.12 4.94
N LYS A 141 12.27 -26.46 3.93
CA LYS A 141 12.08 -26.98 2.57
C LYS A 141 13.32 -26.80 1.68
N LEU A 142 14.32 -26.06 2.14
CA LEU A 142 15.55 -25.76 1.40
C LEU A 142 16.71 -26.63 1.90
N GLU A 143 17.74 -26.77 1.05
CA GLU A 143 18.96 -27.52 1.36
C GLU A 143 20.22 -26.70 1.04
N GLY A 144 21.38 -27.16 1.52
CA GLY A 144 22.67 -26.58 1.17
C GLY A 144 22.89 -25.14 1.67
N SER A 145 23.63 -24.35 0.88
CA SER A 145 24.08 -23.00 1.26
C SER A 145 22.95 -21.99 1.35
N GLU A 146 21.86 -22.17 0.58
CA GLU A 146 20.70 -21.28 0.62
C GLU A 146 19.96 -21.38 1.95
N LYS A 147 19.81 -22.60 2.48
CA LYS A 147 19.25 -22.82 3.82
C LYS A 147 20.07 -22.12 4.89
N ILE A 148 21.40 -22.30 4.87
CA ILE A 148 22.30 -21.71 5.88
C ILE A 148 22.25 -20.17 5.82
N LYS A 149 22.24 -19.59 4.61
CA LYS A 149 22.07 -18.15 4.43
C LYS A 149 20.74 -17.65 4.99
N GLY A 150 19.65 -18.38 4.70
CA GLY A 150 18.34 -18.04 5.23
C GLY A 150 18.25 -18.16 6.75
N GLU A 151 18.87 -19.18 7.35
CA GLU A 151 18.94 -19.35 8.81
C GLU A 151 19.65 -18.17 9.47
N ASP A 152 20.80 -17.75 8.93
CA ASP A 152 21.51 -16.55 9.40
C ASP A 152 20.62 -15.29 9.31
N ILE A 153 19.93 -15.08 8.18
CA ILE A 153 19.02 -13.93 8.00
C ILE A 153 17.87 -13.99 9.01
N ALA A 154 17.27 -15.17 9.23
CA ALA A 154 16.19 -15.34 10.18
C ALA A 154 16.63 -15.04 11.62
N GLU A 155 17.86 -15.42 11.98
CA GLU A 155 18.41 -15.13 13.30
C GLU A 155 18.71 -13.65 13.50
N VAL A 156 19.37 -13.00 12.52
CA VAL A 156 19.60 -11.55 12.55
C VAL A 156 18.27 -10.80 12.61
N PHE A 157 17.27 -11.23 11.83
CA PHE A 157 15.94 -10.63 11.84
C PHE A 157 15.27 -10.76 13.23
N ASP A 158 15.35 -11.93 13.87
CA ASP A 158 14.79 -12.13 15.21
C ASP A 158 15.46 -11.23 16.26
N VAL A 159 16.79 -11.15 16.25
CA VAL A 159 17.57 -10.27 17.14
C VAL A 159 17.26 -8.79 16.87
N TYR A 160 17.17 -8.41 15.60
CA TYR A 160 16.80 -7.06 15.18
C TYR A 160 15.41 -6.67 15.69
N GLN A 161 14.42 -7.56 15.53
CA GLN A 161 13.05 -7.32 15.98
C GLN A 161 12.98 -7.17 17.52
N LYS A 162 13.77 -7.94 18.27
CA LYS A 162 13.87 -7.80 19.73
C LYS A 162 14.40 -6.42 20.12
N LYS A 163 15.48 -5.94 19.48
CA LYS A 163 16.03 -4.59 19.71
C LYS A 163 15.01 -3.48 19.42
N ILE A 164 14.28 -3.59 18.31
CA ILE A 164 13.20 -2.64 17.96
C ILE A 164 12.13 -2.61 19.07
N SER A 165 11.71 -3.79 19.51
CA SER A 165 10.70 -3.96 20.57
C SER A 165 11.15 -3.36 21.91
N GLU A 166 12.39 -3.59 22.32
CA GLU A 166 12.99 -3.04 23.55
C GLU A 166 12.98 -1.51 23.56
N LEU A 167 13.26 -0.89 22.40
CA LEU A 167 13.23 0.56 22.22
C LEU A 167 11.82 1.12 22.07
N LYS A 168 10.79 0.27 21.97
CA LYS A 168 9.38 0.64 21.76
C LYS A 168 9.20 1.51 20.51
N VAL A 169 9.99 1.23 19.49
CA VAL A 169 9.89 1.83 18.16
C VAL A 169 9.33 0.82 17.17
N MET A 170 8.87 1.28 16.02
CA MET A 170 8.23 0.45 15.00
C MET A 170 8.66 0.90 13.62
N GLU A 171 8.83 -0.06 12.71
CA GLU A 171 8.92 0.20 11.28
C GLU A 171 7.54 0.14 10.63
N MET A 172 7.43 0.55 9.36
CA MET A 172 6.14 0.57 8.66
C MET A 172 5.49 -0.82 8.57
N GLY A 173 6.30 -1.87 8.35
CA GLY A 173 5.82 -3.24 8.35
C GLY A 173 5.27 -3.68 9.72
N ASP A 174 5.90 -3.24 10.81
CA ASP A 174 5.40 -3.52 12.17
C ASP A 174 4.08 -2.79 12.42
N ILE A 175 3.95 -1.55 11.94
CA ILE A 175 2.72 -0.76 12.05
C ILE A 175 1.58 -1.46 11.31
N TYR A 176 1.82 -1.95 10.08
CA TYR A 176 0.81 -2.66 9.31
C TYR A 176 0.38 -3.96 10.01
N ASN A 177 1.35 -4.74 10.51
CA ASN A 177 1.06 -5.95 11.27
C ASN A 177 0.28 -5.66 12.56
N ALA A 178 0.59 -4.57 13.25
CA ALA A 178 -0.13 -4.16 14.45
C ALA A 178 -1.59 -3.79 14.13
N VAL A 179 -1.86 -3.05 13.04
CA VAL A 179 -3.24 -2.78 12.60
C VAL A 179 -3.97 -4.07 12.25
N ASN A 180 -3.31 -4.97 11.51
CA ASN A 180 -3.91 -6.23 11.09
C ASN A 180 -4.19 -7.19 12.26
N SER A 181 -3.47 -7.03 13.37
CA SER A 181 -3.66 -7.83 14.58
C SER A 181 -4.77 -7.31 15.50
N LEU A 182 -5.29 -6.10 15.26
CA LEU A 182 -6.45 -5.58 16.01
C LEU A 182 -7.68 -6.43 15.70
N ASN A 183 -8.48 -6.76 16.72
CA ASN A 183 -9.80 -7.32 16.48
C ASN A 183 -10.74 -6.25 15.90
N ASP A 184 -11.87 -6.68 15.35
CA ASP A 184 -12.77 -5.79 14.61
C ASP A 184 -13.37 -4.70 15.50
N ASP A 185 -13.69 -5.00 16.76
CA ASP A 185 -14.24 -4.03 17.71
C ASP A 185 -13.22 -2.93 18.08
N GLU A 186 -11.98 -3.33 18.37
CA GLU A 186 -10.88 -2.40 18.65
C GLU A 186 -10.58 -1.51 17.44
N PHE A 187 -10.52 -2.10 16.25
CA PHE A 187 -10.28 -1.38 15.01
C PHE A 187 -11.39 -0.36 14.75
N GLN A 188 -12.66 -0.77 14.85
CA GLN A 188 -13.81 0.13 14.65
C GLN A 188 -13.84 1.25 15.68
N LYS A 189 -13.52 0.97 16.95
CA LYS A 189 -13.45 1.98 18.01
C LYS A 189 -12.37 3.03 17.70
N LYS A 190 -11.16 2.59 17.33
CA LYS A 190 -10.06 3.48 16.94
C LYS A 190 -10.42 4.30 15.70
N PHE A 191 -11.00 3.67 14.68
CA PHE A 191 -11.46 4.36 13.47
C PHE A 191 -12.48 5.46 13.79
N LYS A 192 -13.54 5.15 14.54
CA LYS A 192 -14.58 6.12 14.92
C LYS A 192 -14.04 7.26 15.79
N GLY A 193 -13.05 6.98 16.65
CA GLY A 193 -12.39 8.03 17.43
C GLY A 193 -11.60 9.01 16.57
N LEU A 194 -10.94 8.53 15.51
CA LEU A 194 -10.12 9.35 14.61
C LEU A 194 -10.94 10.05 13.51
N TYR A 195 -12.01 9.39 13.04
CA TYR A 195 -12.80 9.76 11.88
C TYR A 195 -14.31 9.65 12.16
N PRO A 196 -14.85 10.39 13.15
CA PRO A 196 -16.22 10.20 13.65
C PRO A 196 -17.32 10.45 12.60
N ASN A 197 -17.06 11.36 11.65
CA ASN A 197 -18.04 11.79 10.64
C ASN A 197 -17.87 11.06 9.30
N VAL A 198 -16.83 10.23 9.15
CA VAL A 198 -16.51 9.60 7.86
C VAL A 198 -17.50 8.47 7.56
N ASN A 199 -18.20 8.60 6.45
CA ASN A 199 -19.11 7.59 5.89
C ASN A 199 -18.74 7.18 4.45
N LEU A 200 -17.64 7.73 3.92
CA LEU A 200 -17.12 7.44 2.59
C LEU A 200 -15.60 7.34 2.65
N ILE A 201 -15.05 6.24 2.16
CA ILE A 201 -13.62 6.04 2.00
C ILE A 201 -13.32 5.81 0.53
N ILE A 202 -12.39 6.60 0.00
CA ILE A 202 -11.90 6.46 -1.38
C ILE A 202 -10.41 6.17 -1.30
N ILE A 203 -9.99 5.08 -1.92
CA ILE A 203 -8.58 4.70 -2.06
C ILE A 203 -8.25 4.86 -3.54
N ASN A 204 -7.38 5.80 -3.91
CA ASN A 204 -7.18 6.11 -5.33
C ASN A 204 -5.72 6.45 -5.66
N GLY A 205 -5.34 6.14 -6.91
CA GLY A 205 -4.03 6.42 -7.48
C GLY A 205 -2.97 5.36 -7.18
N PHE A 206 -3.38 4.17 -6.73
CA PHE A 206 -2.48 3.04 -6.49
C PHE A 206 -2.47 2.09 -7.69
N ASP A 207 -1.28 1.63 -8.06
CA ASP A 207 -1.09 0.61 -9.08
C ASP A 207 -1.17 -0.79 -8.44
N GLU A 208 -0.49 -0.97 -7.29
CA GLU A 208 -0.37 -2.22 -6.55
C GLU A 208 -0.53 -1.98 -5.05
N PHE A 209 -0.95 -3.04 -4.32
CA PHE A 209 -0.92 -3.10 -2.86
C PHE A 209 -0.12 -4.31 -2.37
N THR A 210 0.64 -4.11 -1.29
CA THR A 210 1.27 -5.22 -0.57
C THR A 210 0.23 -6.05 0.19
N SER A 211 0.59 -7.27 0.61
CA SER A 211 -0.36 -8.17 1.29
C SER A 211 -0.92 -7.57 2.60
N PRO A 212 -0.12 -6.99 3.51
CA PRO A 212 -0.62 -6.30 4.71
C PRO A 212 -1.52 -5.11 4.39
N GLU A 213 -1.27 -4.39 3.30
CA GLU A 213 -2.11 -3.27 2.88
C GLU A 213 -3.47 -3.77 2.40
N ILE A 214 -3.53 -4.88 1.66
CA ILE A 214 -4.78 -5.54 1.27
C ILE A 214 -5.58 -5.96 2.51
N GLU A 215 -4.94 -6.49 3.55
CA GLU A 215 -5.60 -6.84 4.82
C GLU A 215 -6.15 -5.59 5.54
N ILE A 216 -5.41 -4.47 5.54
CA ILE A 216 -5.89 -3.21 6.11
C ILE A 216 -7.11 -2.70 5.32
N ILE A 217 -7.03 -2.72 3.98
CA ILE A 217 -8.12 -2.32 3.08
C ILE A 217 -9.36 -3.17 3.32
N ASP A 218 -9.17 -4.48 3.52
CA ASP A 218 -10.22 -5.45 3.85
C ASP A 218 -10.87 -5.13 5.20
N LYS A 219 -10.08 -4.84 6.25
CA LYS A 219 -10.61 -4.40 7.55
C LYS A 219 -11.39 -3.08 7.45
N ILE A 220 -10.91 -2.13 6.66
CA ILE A 220 -11.63 -0.88 6.40
C ILE A 220 -13.01 -1.14 5.78
N SER A 221 -13.09 -2.11 4.86
CA SER A 221 -14.35 -2.47 4.18
C SER A 221 -15.43 -3.01 5.12
N ALA A 222 -15.04 -3.52 6.30
CA ALA A 222 -15.94 -4.10 7.27
C ALA A 222 -16.55 -3.06 8.24
N ILE A 223 -16.16 -1.78 8.14
CA ILE A 223 -16.69 -0.74 9.02
C ILE A 223 -18.17 -0.48 8.70
N PRO A 224 -19.10 -0.64 9.66
CA PRO A 224 -20.52 -0.45 9.39
C PRO A 224 -20.84 0.98 8.95
N ASN A 225 -21.74 1.11 7.97
CA ASN A 225 -22.23 2.39 7.43
C ASN A 225 -21.15 3.27 6.77
N VAL A 226 -20.03 2.69 6.35
CA VAL A 226 -18.98 3.38 5.59
C VAL A 226 -18.86 2.74 4.21
N ASN A 227 -19.14 3.52 3.16
CA ASN A 227 -18.93 3.05 1.79
C ASN A 227 -17.45 3.15 1.45
N GLN A 228 -16.89 2.10 0.82
CA GLN A 228 -15.51 2.08 0.39
C GLN A 228 -15.41 1.85 -1.13
N TYR A 229 -14.60 2.66 -1.80
CA TYR A 229 -14.27 2.51 -3.22
C TYR A 229 -12.76 2.54 -3.42
N ILE A 230 -12.26 1.61 -4.22
CA ILE A 230 -10.84 1.55 -4.60
C ILE A 230 -10.76 1.84 -6.10
N GLY A 231 -10.16 2.98 -6.46
CA GLY A 231 -9.68 3.25 -7.80
C GLY A 231 -8.43 2.44 -8.06
N PHE A 232 -8.55 1.42 -8.92
CA PHE A 232 -7.49 0.49 -9.25
C PHE A 232 -7.21 0.60 -10.75
N ASP A 233 -5.98 0.95 -11.12
CA ASP A 233 -5.58 1.17 -12.52
C ASP A 233 -5.30 -0.15 -13.23
N TYR A 234 -6.36 -0.94 -13.39
CA TYR A 234 -6.32 -2.27 -13.97
C TYR A 234 -7.38 -2.39 -15.07
N TYR A 235 -7.03 -3.13 -16.12
CA TYR A 235 -7.94 -3.55 -17.18
C TYR A 235 -7.53 -4.93 -17.69
N SER A 236 -8.36 -5.93 -17.40
CA SER A 236 -8.08 -7.34 -17.75
C SER A 236 -8.07 -7.61 -19.26
N GLY A 237 -8.63 -6.72 -20.08
CA GLY A 237 -8.63 -6.86 -21.53
C GLY A 237 -7.28 -6.58 -22.20
N ASN A 238 -6.33 -5.93 -21.52
CA ASN A 238 -5.01 -5.62 -22.06
C ASN A 238 -3.90 -6.21 -21.18
N TYR A 239 -3.61 -7.50 -21.39
CA TYR A 239 -2.60 -8.25 -20.65
C TYR A 239 -1.19 -7.64 -20.77
N SER A 240 -0.85 -7.07 -21.93
CA SER A 240 0.47 -6.47 -22.18
C SER A 240 0.80 -5.35 -21.20
N ILE A 241 -0.20 -4.56 -20.80
CA ILE A 241 -0.02 -3.45 -19.86
C ILE A 241 -0.25 -3.92 -18.43
N PHE A 242 -1.31 -4.68 -18.17
CA PHE A 242 -1.85 -4.82 -16.82
C PHE A 242 -1.56 -6.18 -16.14
N SER A 243 -0.91 -7.12 -16.82
CA SER A 243 -0.63 -8.48 -16.28
C SER A 243 0.10 -8.47 -14.93
N HIS A 244 1.01 -7.52 -14.72
CA HIS A 244 1.74 -7.36 -13.46
C HIS A 244 0.83 -7.05 -12.25
N LEU A 245 -0.42 -6.64 -12.48
CA LEU A 245 -1.41 -6.32 -11.44
C LEU A 245 -2.41 -7.45 -11.18
N ASP A 246 -2.37 -8.54 -11.96
CA ASP A 246 -3.31 -9.66 -11.85
C ASP A 246 -3.30 -10.26 -10.44
N ASP A 247 -2.12 -10.42 -9.84
CA ASP A 247 -1.99 -11.00 -8.50
C ASP A 247 -2.64 -10.12 -7.44
N CYS A 248 -2.43 -8.81 -7.49
CA CYS A 248 -3.04 -7.85 -6.57
C CYS A 248 -4.57 -7.83 -6.75
N TYR A 249 -5.04 -7.78 -8.00
CA TYR A 249 -6.46 -7.86 -8.33
C TYR A 249 -7.11 -9.13 -7.77
N ASN A 250 -6.47 -10.28 -7.98
CA ASN A 250 -6.96 -11.58 -7.53
C ASN A 250 -7.01 -11.68 -5.99
N LYS A 251 -6.02 -11.10 -5.28
CA LYS A 251 -6.05 -11.02 -3.81
C LYS A 251 -7.24 -10.17 -3.33
N LEU A 252 -7.50 -9.01 -3.93
CA LEU A 252 -8.68 -8.18 -3.61
C LEU A 252 -10.00 -8.91 -3.91
N ARG A 253 -10.10 -9.57 -5.08
CA ARG A 253 -11.25 -10.42 -5.45
C ARG A 253 -11.52 -11.51 -4.41
N LYS A 254 -10.48 -12.21 -3.95
CA LYS A 254 -10.58 -13.26 -2.91
C LYS A 254 -11.10 -12.72 -1.58
N LYS A 255 -10.84 -11.45 -1.28
CA LYS A 255 -11.40 -10.75 -0.11
C LYS A 255 -12.86 -10.31 -0.30
N GLY A 256 -13.45 -10.54 -1.46
CA GLY A 256 -14.84 -10.23 -1.76
C GLY A 256 -15.06 -8.87 -2.43
N PHE A 257 -13.99 -8.17 -2.82
CA PHE A 257 -14.11 -6.98 -3.64
C PHE A 257 -14.59 -7.34 -5.05
N LYS A 258 -15.59 -6.62 -5.52
CA LYS A 258 -16.19 -6.77 -6.85
C LYS A 258 -15.91 -5.54 -7.68
N GLU A 259 -15.77 -5.77 -8.98
CA GLU A 259 -15.67 -4.70 -9.96
C GLU A 259 -17.03 -4.04 -10.15
N VAL A 260 -17.01 -2.72 -10.20
CA VAL A 260 -18.17 -1.89 -10.54
C VAL A 260 -17.77 -0.93 -11.65
N GLN A 261 -18.74 -0.61 -12.51
CA GLN A 261 -18.48 0.24 -13.65
C GLN A 261 -18.14 1.66 -13.20
N ASP A 262 -17.00 2.16 -13.63
CA ASP A 262 -16.63 3.56 -13.46
C ASP A 262 -17.29 4.39 -14.57
N ILE A 263 -18.24 5.24 -14.17
CA ILE A 263 -18.98 6.12 -15.10
C ILE A 263 -18.46 7.56 -15.06
N SER A 264 -17.29 7.79 -14.44
CA SER A 264 -16.68 9.12 -14.37
C SER A 264 -16.34 9.65 -15.77
N PRO A 265 -16.53 10.95 -16.07
CA PRO A 265 -16.34 11.50 -17.42
C PRO A 265 -14.95 11.26 -18.02
N PHE A 266 -13.91 11.19 -17.18
CA PHE A 266 -12.54 10.90 -17.60
C PHE A 266 -12.41 9.51 -18.24
N MET A 267 -13.14 8.51 -17.72
CA MET A 267 -13.12 7.14 -18.23
C MET A 267 -13.88 7.00 -19.55
N LEU A 268 -14.80 7.92 -19.84
CA LEU A 268 -15.58 7.95 -21.08
C LEU A 268 -14.85 8.66 -22.23
N ASN A 269 -13.65 9.21 -22.00
CA ASN A 269 -12.85 9.80 -23.06
C ASN A 269 -12.32 8.71 -24.01
N GLU A 270 -12.61 8.88 -25.30
CA GLU A 270 -12.19 7.96 -26.36
C GLU A 270 -10.68 7.70 -26.36
N PHE A 271 -9.86 8.74 -26.17
CA PHE A 271 -8.41 8.61 -26.11
C PHE A 271 -7.98 7.70 -24.96
N ASN A 272 -8.50 7.94 -23.75
CA ASN A 272 -8.17 7.12 -22.58
C ASN A 272 -8.61 5.67 -22.74
N ARG A 273 -9.77 5.46 -23.37
CA ARG A 273 -10.28 4.12 -23.69
C ARG A 273 -9.33 3.41 -24.64
N VAL A 274 -8.99 4.03 -25.77
CA VAL A 274 -8.08 3.44 -26.78
C VAL A 274 -6.70 3.15 -26.16
N VAL A 275 -6.14 4.09 -25.40
CA VAL A 275 -4.85 3.88 -24.71
C VAL A 275 -4.93 2.70 -23.75
N ARG A 276 -5.97 2.61 -22.92
CA ARG A 276 -6.09 1.52 -21.95
C ARG A 276 -6.32 0.16 -22.63
N GLU A 277 -7.16 0.13 -23.67
CA GLU A 277 -7.65 -1.12 -24.27
C GLU A 277 -6.70 -1.64 -25.35
N GLU A 278 -6.01 -0.77 -26.08
CA GLU A 278 -5.31 -1.13 -27.32
C GLU A 278 -3.80 -0.85 -27.29
N LEU A 279 -3.30 -0.02 -26.37
CA LEU A 279 -1.87 0.29 -26.32
C LEU A 279 -1.07 -1.00 -26.06
N PHE A 280 -0.10 -1.28 -26.93
CA PHE A 280 0.72 -2.51 -26.92
C PHE A 280 -0.06 -3.82 -27.09
N ASP A 281 -1.36 -3.78 -27.45
CA ASP A 281 -2.08 -4.98 -27.85
C ASP A 281 -1.78 -5.30 -29.33
N LYS A 282 -0.95 -6.33 -29.53
CA LYS A 282 -0.52 -6.79 -30.86
C LYS A 282 -1.67 -7.36 -31.71
N LYS A 283 -2.88 -7.50 -31.17
CA LYS A 283 -4.06 -7.90 -31.93
C LYS A 283 -4.57 -6.81 -32.86
N ASN A 284 -4.24 -5.54 -32.61
CA ASN A 284 -4.48 -4.45 -33.53
C ASN A 284 -3.32 -4.36 -34.53
N ASN A 285 -3.35 -5.26 -35.51
CA ASN A 285 -2.67 -5.06 -36.79
C ASN A 285 -3.32 -3.85 -37.48
N HIS A 286 -2.93 -2.63 -37.08
CA HIS A 286 -2.98 -1.53 -38.02
C HIS A 286 -2.07 -1.94 -39.17
N THR A 287 -2.69 -2.25 -40.31
CA THR A 287 -1.98 -2.42 -41.56
C THR A 287 -1.13 -1.18 -41.72
N GLU A 288 0.19 -1.33 -41.66
CA GLU A 288 1.13 -0.27 -41.98
C GLU A 288 0.86 0.16 -43.43
N GLN A 289 -0.01 1.15 -43.62
CA GLN A 289 0.03 2.01 -44.80
C GLN A 289 1.24 2.92 -44.62
N ILE A 290 2.43 2.37 -44.86
CA ILE A 290 3.58 3.17 -45.23
C ILE A 290 3.30 3.60 -46.67
N ASP A 291 2.56 4.69 -46.83
CA ASP A 291 2.55 5.41 -48.09
C ASP A 291 3.99 5.89 -48.33
N ARG A 292 4.69 5.18 -49.21
CA ARG A 292 5.96 5.63 -49.77
C ARG A 292 5.67 6.96 -50.46
N ILE A 293 6.10 8.06 -49.85
CA ILE A 293 6.25 9.33 -50.53
C ILE A 293 7.20 9.08 -51.70
N THR A 294 6.64 8.96 -52.90
CA THR A 294 7.42 8.95 -54.12
C THR A 294 7.78 10.39 -54.39
N VAL A 295 9.02 10.76 -54.08
CA VAL A 295 9.60 12.03 -54.50
C VAL A 295 9.87 11.90 -56.00
N MET A 296 9.09 12.61 -56.81
CA MET A 296 9.46 12.99 -58.18
C MET A 296 10.16 14.35 -58.15
#